data_AF-A0A4P5X882-F1
#
_entry.id   AF-A0A4P5X882-F1
#
_cell.length_a   1.000
_cell.length_b   1.000
_cell.length_c   1.000
_cell.angle_alpha   90.00
_cell.angle_beta   90.00
_cell.angle_gamma   90.00
#
_symmetry.space_group_name_H-M   'P 1'
#
loop_
_entity.id
_entity.type
_entity.pdbx_description
1 polymer ?
#
loop_
_entity_poly.entity_id
_entity_poly.type
_entity_poly.pdbx_seq_one_letter_code
_entity_poly.pdbx_strand_id
1 'polypeptide(L)'
;MGRSKGTGSLYRKVPKGPWIASYWDHKAKRREHSTRTTDRASAERILNKLVAEVALRRDLVIDPAQDRFAVEGRKPLAEHTAAYIAHCERAGHDDHHVAQKKSQLAAMMVGSKATRLAELTADALELHLLELEDRGLSARSVNFARQIAVAFYSWCVRTGRAQANPLAIVPKLDESRDRRRVRRPLTDDELARLLEVARERGRDAWYLAAALAGLRKGDMAKLVWGDVNFTEGTLTLRHGKAKRIDTLPMHPQLADALRRRLDANPALPTARVWPDTVQDLTRLKDFLRAGIAKVVDVTDKHGKPVMIGTGENAKPKTRISVEDDQSRVIDLHALRTTLGTQLARAGVAPQVAQRLMRHSDYKTTLKHYTILGLTDTAAAVAKLPSIHTPGRNAATGTMHASAADANSPQRYCQQLARETDQSGAKWRDDAERGDRKGDRSKAAKNSGDSHVSGHSVAKRTKGFEPSTFSLEG
;
A
#
# COMPACT_ATOMS: atom_id res chain seq x y z
N MET A 1 64.75 -18.01 22.61
CA MET A 1 64.09 -17.72 21.32
C MET A 1 62.58 -17.68 21.52
N GLY A 2 62.03 -16.50 21.79
CA GLY A 2 60.58 -16.32 21.91
C GLY A 2 59.94 -16.39 20.53
N ARG A 3 59.07 -17.37 20.28
CA ARG A 3 58.26 -17.44 19.06
C ARG A 3 57.43 -16.16 18.96
N SER A 4 57.65 -15.38 17.90
CA SER A 4 56.89 -14.17 17.59
C SER A 4 55.39 -14.46 17.67
N LYS A 5 54.62 -13.61 18.37
CA LYS A 5 53.18 -13.74 18.64
C LYS A 5 52.26 -13.76 17.40
N GLY A 6 52.79 -13.97 16.19
CA GLY A 6 52.06 -14.00 14.91
C GLY A 6 52.18 -15.30 14.12
N THR A 7 53.03 -16.25 14.50
CA THR A 7 53.20 -17.51 13.77
C THR A 7 52.24 -18.57 14.31
N GLY A 8 51.18 -18.88 13.55
CA GLY A 8 50.30 -20.00 13.87
C GLY A 8 51.06 -21.32 14.03
N SER A 9 50.42 -22.33 14.61
CA SER A 9 51.03 -23.65 14.85
C SER A 9 50.31 -24.76 14.08
N LEU A 10 51.08 -25.77 13.66
CA LEU A 10 50.54 -27.00 13.09
C LEU A 10 50.61 -28.12 14.13
N TYR A 11 49.55 -28.90 14.24
CA TYR A 11 49.52 -30.09 15.08
C TYR A 11 48.63 -31.17 14.46
N ARG A 12 48.74 -32.42 14.92
CA ARG A 12 47.89 -33.53 14.51
C ARG A 12 47.13 -34.08 15.72
N LYS A 13 45.84 -34.40 15.57
CA LYS A 13 45.05 -35.07 16.61
C LYS A 13 45.29 -36.58 16.65
N VAL A 14 45.72 -37.15 15.52
CA VAL A 14 46.01 -38.58 15.36
C VAL A 14 47.30 -38.76 14.53
N PRO A 15 48.15 -39.77 14.81
CA PRO A 15 49.49 -39.89 14.20
C PRO A 15 49.49 -39.90 12.66
N LYS A 16 48.50 -40.57 12.04
CA LYS A 16 48.32 -40.66 10.57
C LYS A 16 47.23 -39.72 10.02
N GLY A 17 46.72 -38.79 10.83
CA GLY A 17 45.65 -37.87 10.41
C GLY A 17 46.15 -36.64 9.66
N PRO A 18 45.24 -35.84 9.07
CA PRO A 18 45.57 -34.58 8.44
C PRO A 18 46.11 -33.57 9.46
N TRP A 19 47.00 -32.69 9.02
CA TRP A 19 47.50 -31.60 9.85
C TRP A 19 46.40 -30.56 10.13
N ILE A 20 46.38 -30.02 11.34
CA ILE A 20 45.47 -28.96 11.77
C ILE A 20 46.29 -27.68 11.98
N ALA A 21 45.91 -26.63 11.28
CA ALA A 21 46.45 -25.29 11.42
C ALA A 21 45.69 -24.55 12.54
N SER A 22 46.40 -24.11 13.57
CA SER A 22 45.90 -23.28 14.67
C SER A 22 46.49 -21.88 14.54
N TYR A 23 45.66 -20.88 14.30
CA TYR A 23 46.07 -19.49 14.12
C TYR A 23 45.13 -18.53 14.86
N TRP A 24 45.56 -17.29 15.02
CA TRP A 24 44.76 -16.22 15.62
C TRP A 24 44.08 -15.43 14.51
N ASP A 25 42.79 -15.13 14.65
CA ASP A 25 42.00 -14.29 13.75
C ASP A 25 42.28 -12.79 14.02
N HIS A 26 41.89 -11.90 13.10
CA HIS A 26 42.05 -10.44 13.22
C HIS A 26 41.38 -9.84 14.48
N LYS A 27 40.44 -10.57 15.09
CA LYS A 27 39.79 -10.24 16.37
C LYS A 27 40.48 -10.87 17.60
N ALA A 28 41.73 -11.29 17.46
CA ALA A 28 42.50 -12.00 18.49
C ALA A 28 41.85 -13.29 19.03
N LYS A 29 40.99 -13.96 18.22
CA LYS A 29 40.36 -15.24 18.59
C LYS A 29 41.07 -16.40 17.92
N ARG A 30 41.38 -17.46 18.67
CA ARG A 30 42.01 -18.67 18.13
C ARG A 30 41.05 -19.45 17.23
N ARG A 31 41.50 -19.84 16.05
CA ARG A 31 40.79 -20.65 15.06
C ARG A 31 41.61 -21.88 14.68
N GLU A 32 40.92 -22.99 14.46
CA GLU A 32 41.51 -24.24 13.97
C GLU A 32 40.95 -24.55 12.59
N HIS A 33 41.83 -24.87 11.64
CA HIS A 33 41.47 -25.24 10.28
C HIS A 33 42.18 -26.53 9.89
N SER A 34 41.42 -27.55 9.50
CA SER A 34 42.01 -28.78 8.98
C SER A 34 42.59 -28.51 7.60
N THR A 35 43.89 -28.74 7.42
CA THR A 35 44.57 -28.58 6.13
C THR A 35 44.19 -29.67 5.13
N ARG A 36 43.53 -30.74 5.58
CA ARG A 36 43.15 -31.93 4.80
C ARG A 36 44.32 -32.64 4.11
N THR A 37 45.56 -32.28 4.44
CA THR A 37 46.77 -32.91 3.89
C THR A 37 47.55 -33.61 5.02
N THR A 38 48.12 -34.77 4.71
CA THR A 38 49.06 -35.48 5.58
C THR A 38 50.50 -35.02 5.37
N ASP A 39 50.82 -34.43 4.22
CA ASP A 39 52.13 -33.81 3.97
C ASP A 39 52.30 -32.53 4.80
N ARG A 40 53.44 -32.45 5.51
CA ARG A 40 53.79 -31.32 6.37
C ARG A 40 54.13 -30.06 5.56
N ALA A 41 54.85 -30.21 4.44
CA ALA A 41 55.25 -29.06 3.63
C ALA A 41 54.04 -28.37 2.97
N SER A 42 53.06 -29.15 2.52
CA SER A 42 51.78 -28.64 2.01
C SER A 42 50.93 -28.00 3.12
N ALA A 43 50.91 -28.59 4.32
CA ALA A 43 50.23 -28.02 5.48
C ALA A 43 50.84 -26.68 5.94
N GLU A 44 52.18 -26.56 5.89
CA GLU A 44 52.90 -25.31 6.18
C GLU A 44 52.58 -24.22 5.15
N ARG A 45 52.47 -24.55 3.86
CA ARG A 45 52.01 -23.60 2.83
C ARG A 45 50.58 -23.11 3.09
N ILE A 46 49.66 -24.00 3.48
CA ILE A 46 48.28 -23.64 3.83
C ILE A 46 48.24 -22.75 5.08
N LEU A 47 49.03 -23.08 6.12
CA LEU A 47 49.13 -22.25 7.32
C LEU A 47 49.68 -20.86 6.99
N ASN A 48 50.76 -20.76 6.21
CA ASN A 48 51.35 -19.48 5.82
C ASN A 48 50.38 -18.62 5.03
N LYS A 49 49.59 -19.22 4.13
CA LYS A 49 48.50 -18.53 3.41
C LYS A 49 47.47 -17.97 4.38
N LEU A 50 46.99 -18.77 5.34
CA LEU A 50 46.00 -18.35 6.34
C LEU A 50 46.53 -17.22 7.25
N VAL A 51 47.78 -17.34 7.72
CA VAL A 51 48.41 -16.32 8.56
C VAL A 51 48.62 -15.01 7.80
N ALA A 52 49.05 -15.09 6.53
CA ALA A 52 49.18 -13.92 5.66
C ALA A 52 47.84 -13.23 5.40
N GLU A 53 46.77 -14.01 5.15
CA GLU A 53 45.41 -13.48 4.95
C GLU A 53 44.85 -12.81 6.21
N VAL A 54 45.20 -13.29 7.39
CA VAL A 54 44.82 -12.64 8.65
C VAL A 54 45.66 -11.38 8.91
N ALA A 55 46.96 -11.41 8.62
CA ALA A 55 47.83 -10.23 8.74
C ALA A 55 47.31 -9.09 7.84
N LEU A 56 46.91 -9.40 6.60
CA LEU A 56 46.29 -8.44 5.68
C LEU A 56 44.96 -7.87 6.20
N ARG A 57 44.13 -8.67 6.89
CA ARG A 57 42.90 -8.20 7.56
C ARG A 57 43.18 -7.38 8.83
N ARG A 58 44.24 -7.70 9.57
CA ARG A 58 44.67 -6.97 10.79
C ARG A 58 45.23 -5.60 10.43
N ASP A 59 46.03 -5.53 9.38
CA ASP A 59 46.70 -4.31 8.92
C ASP A 59 45.79 -3.47 8.00
N LEU A 60 44.48 -3.80 7.93
CA LEU A 60 43.43 -3.11 7.15
C LEU A 60 43.68 -3.06 5.62
N VAL A 61 44.59 -3.89 5.11
CA VAL A 61 44.85 -4.02 3.66
C VAL A 61 43.70 -4.76 2.95
N ILE A 62 43.02 -5.67 3.66
CA ILE A 62 41.72 -6.25 3.26
C ILE A 62 40.67 -5.68 4.20
N ASP A 63 39.80 -4.81 3.68
CA ASP A 63 38.65 -4.30 4.43
C ASP A 63 37.70 -5.48 4.78
N PRO A 64 37.53 -5.82 6.08
CA PRO A 64 36.65 -6.91 6.50
C PRO A 64 35.21 -6.76 6.02
N ALA A 65 34.76 -5.53 5.73
CA ALA A 65 33.46 -5.27 5.12
C ALA A 65 33.43 -5.74 3.66
N GLN A 66 34.47 -5.44 2.87
CA GLN A 66 34.57 -5.88 1.47
C GLN A 66 34.65 -7.40 1.34
N ASP A 67 35.40 -8.08 2.21
CA ASP A 67 35.47 -9.54 2.25
C ASP A 67 34.11 -10.16 2.60
N ARG A 68 33.38 -9.55 3.54
CA ARG A 68 32.01 -9.97 3.87
C ARG A 68 31.06 -9.78 2.69
N PHE A 69 31.14 -8.67 1.95
CA PHE A 69 30.34 -8.46 0.74
C PHE A 69 30.67 -9.50 -0.33
N ALA A 70 31.95 -9.86 -0.50
CA ALA A 70 32.36 -10.91 -1.43
C ALA A 70 31.81 -12.30 -1.02
N VAL A 71 31.81 -12.63 0.26
CA VAL A 71 31.24 -13.89 0.79
C VAL A 71 29.71 -13.90 0.63
N GLU A 72 29.02 -12.85 1.05
CA GLU A 72 27.56 -12.76 0.95
C GLU A 72 27.08 -12.66 -0.51
N GLY A 73 27.85 -12.02 -1.39
CA GLY A 73 27.57 -11.93 -2.82
C GLY A 73 27.72 -13.26 -3.58
N ARG A 74 28.45 -14.24 -3.03
CA ARG A 74 28.52 -15.60 -3.58
C ARG A 74 27.29 -16.44 -3.24
N LYS A 75 26.55 -16.09 -2.19
CA LYS A 75 25.36 -16.84 -1.78
C LYS A 75 24.20 -16.60 -2.75
N PRO A 76 23.35 -17.61 -2.97
CA PRO A 76 22.13 -17.44 -3.77
C PRO A 76 21.21 -16.37 -3.19
N LEU A 77 20.54 -15.62 -4.05
CA LEU A 77 19.53 -14.63 -3.67
C LEU A 77 18.39 -15.26 -2.86
N ALA A 78 18.04 -16.53 -3.14
CA ALA A 78 17.07 -17.32 -2.39
C ALA A 78 17.39 -17.37 -0.88
N GLU A 79 18.66 -17.56 -0.50
CA GLU A 79 19.05 -17.61 0.91
C GLU A 79 18.86 -16.25 1.60
N HIS A 80 19.15 -15.16 0.89
CA HIS A 80 18.96 -13.81 1.41
C HIS A 80 17.48 -13.49 1.61
N THR A 81 16.63 -13.83 0.64
CA THR A 81 15.18 -13.61 0.75
C THR A 81 14.56 -14.44 1.88
N ALA A 82 14.96 -15.71 2.02
CA ALA A 82 14.52 -16.57 3.12
C ALA A 82 14.94 -15.99 4.48
N ALA A 83 16.18 -15.53 4.61
CA ALA A 83 16.67 -14.89 5.83
C ALA A 83 15.91 -13.58 6.16
N TYR A 84 15.51 -12.81 5.15
CA TYR A 84 14.69 -11.61 5.34
C TYR A 84 13.26 -11.94 5.78
N ILE A 85 12.66 -13.00 5.23
CA ILE A 85 11.33 -13.46 5.66
C ILE A 85 11.37 -13.93 7.12
N ALA A 86 12.37 -14.75 7.49
CA ALA A 86 12.57 -15.18 8.88
C ALA A 86 12.80 -13.99 9.84
N HIS A 87 13.48 -12.93 9.36
CA HIS A 87 13.60 -11.69 10.11
C HIS A 87 12.25 -10.98 10.31
N CYS A 88 11.40 -10.91 9.27
CA CYS A 88 10.07 -10.30 9.37
C CYS A 88 9.14 -11.09 10.33
N GLU A 89 9.19 -12.42 10.29
CA GLU A 89 8.46 -13.31 11.20
C GLU A 89 8.91 -13.08 12.65
N ARG A 90 10.23 -13.08 12.90
CA ARG A 90 10.80 -12.77 14.22
C ARG A 90 10.38 -11.39 14.74
N ALA A 91 10.31 -10.41 13.85
CA ALA A 91 9.91 -9.05 14.19
C ALA A 91 8.41 -8.91 14.52
N GLY A 92 7.62 -9.99 14.41
CA GLY A 92 6.19 -9.98 14.74
C GLY A 92 5.34 -9.23 13.70
N HIS A 93 5.76 -9.25 12.43
CA HIS A 93 4.93 -8.74 11.35
C HIS A 93 3.70 -9.63 11.16
N ASP A 94 2.58 -9.03 10.74
CA ASP A 94 1.33 -9.74 10.43
C ASP A 94 1.54 -10.86 9.38
N ASP A 95 1.00 -12.05 9.63
CA ASP A 95 1.22 -13.26 8.83
C ASP A 95 0.83 -13.07 7.36
N HIS A 96 -0.30 -12.41 7.11
CA HIS A 96 -0.74 -12.11 5.75
C HIS A 96 0.24 -11.15 5.06
N HIS A 97 0.78 -10.17 5.78
CA HIS A 97 1.82 -9.29 5.24
C HIS A 97 3.13 -10.03 4.96
N VAL A 98 3.53 -10.99 5.80
CA VAL A 98 4.71 -11.85 5.55
C VAL A 98 4.48 -12.72 4.31
N ALA A 99 3.30 -13.34 4.17
CA ALA A 99 2.95 -14.13 3.00
C ALA A 99 3.01 -13.31 1.70
N GLN A 100 2.52 -12.05 1.75
CA GLN A 100 2.65 -11.12 0.62
C GLN A 100 4.10 -10.82 0.28
N LYS A 101 4.95 -10.53 1.29
CA LYS A 101 6.39 -10.31 1.05
C LYS A 101 7.05 -11.53 0.41
N LYS A 102 6.72 -12.73 0.87
CA LYS A 102 7.25 -13.99 0.33
C LYS A 102 6.89 -14.16 -1.14
N SER A 103 5.61 -13.96 -1.48
CA SER A 103 5.12 -14.05 -2.86
C SER A 103 5.78 -13.00 -3.78
N GLN A 104 5.89 -11.75 -3.32
CA GLN A 104 6.48 -10.67 -4.11
C GLN A 104 7.99 -10.83 -4.31
N LEU A 105 8.73 -11.27 -3.29
CA LEU A 105 10.16 -11.53 -3.43
C LEU A 105 10.44 -12.72 -4.36
N ALA A 106 9.62 -13.77 -4.31
CA ALA A 106 9.73 -14.88 -5.25
C ALA A 106 9.45 -14.42 -6.69
N ALA A 107 8.40 -13.62 -6.90
CA ALA A 107 8.09 -13.04 -8.21
C ALA A 107 9.21 -12.12 -8.72
N MET A 108 9.79 -11.31 -7.84
CA MET A 108 10.93 -10.44 -8.15
C MET A 108 12.14 -11.25 -8.62
N MET A 109 12.48 -12.35 -7.95
CA MET A 109 13.61 -13.19 -8.37
C MET A 109 13.42 -13.77 -9.78
N VAL A 110 12.19 -14.19 -10.11
CA VAL A 110 11.86 -14.71 -11.44
C VAL A 110 11.91 -13.61 -12.51
N GLY A 111 11.23 -12.48 -12.27
CA GLY A 111 11.12 -11.41 -13.26
C GLY A 111 12.41 -10.63 -13.47
N SER A 112 13.20 -10.43 -12.41
CA SER A 112 14.52 -9.78 -12.52
C SER A 112 15.61 -10.71 -13.08
N LYS A 113 15.35 -12.03 -13.10
CA LYS A 113 16.33 -13.08 -13.44
C LYS A 113 17.60 -13.06 -12.58
N ALA A 114 17.59 -12.34 -11.46
CA ALA A 114 18.73 -12.25 -10.56
C ALA A 114 18.85 -13.53 -9.73
N THR A 115 20.01 -14.18 -9.81
CA THR A 115 20.35 -15.34 -9.00
C THR A 115 21.17 -14.96 -7.77
N ARG A 116 21.82 -13.79 -7.80
CA ARG A 116 22.68 -13.25 -6.74
C ARG A 116 22.30 -11.83 -6.38
N LEU A 117 22.75 -11.39 -5.20
CA LEU A 117 22.46 -10.04 -4.72
C LEU A 117 23.07 -8.95 -5.63
N ALA A 118 24.26 -9.20 -6.19
CA ALA A 118 24.94 -8.27 -7.10
C ALA A 118 24.24 -8.10 -8.46
N GLU A 119 23.46 -9.10 -8.88
CA GLU A 119 22.68 -9.07 -10.13
C GLU A 119 21.35 -8.32 -9.97
N LEU A 120 20.91 -8.10 -8.73
CA LEU A 120 19.69 -7.36 -8.43
C LEU A 120 19.96 -5.85 -8.47
N THR A 121 20.16 -5.33 -9.68
CA THR A 121 20.39 -3.91 -9.98
C THR A 121 19.08 -3.14 -10.15
N ALA A 122 19.17 -1.81 -10.33
CA ALA A 122 18.02 -0.98 -10.66
C ALA A 122 17.34 -1.46 -11.96
N ASP A 123 18.11 -1.69 -13.01
CA ASP A 123 17.64 -2.19 -14.30
C ASP A 123 16.95 -3.56 -14.17
N ALA A 124 17.51 -4.47 -13.36
CA ALA A 124 16.91 -5.77 -13.11
C ALA A 124 15.55 -5.67 -12.39
N LEU A 125 15.41 -4.71 -11.47
CA LEU A 125 14.13 -4.41 -10.85
C LEU A 125 13.16 -3.77 -11.86
N GLU A 126 13.61 -2.84 -12.70
CA GLU A 126 12.77 -2.24 -13.74
C GLU A 126 12.22 -3.27 -14.72
N LEU A 127 13.03 -4.24 -15.16
CA LEU A 127 12.56 -5.36 -15.99
C LEU A 127 11.42 -6.14 -15.32
N HIS A 128 11.54 -6.40 -14.01
CA HIS A 128 10.47 -7.06 -13.27
C HIS A 128 9.22 -6.19 -13.17
N LEU A 129 9.36 -4.89 -12.90
CA LEU A 129 8.22 -3.98 -12.79
C LEU A 129 7.49 -3.82 -14.14
N LEU A 130 8.23 -3.76 -15.25
CA LEU A 130 7.66 -3.76 -16.61
C LEU A 130 6.85 -5.04 -16.88
N GLU A 131 7.36 -6.22 -16.49
CA GLU A 131 6.61 -7.47 -16.62
C GLU A 131 5.29 -7.44 -15.81
N LEU A 132 5.29 -6.82 -14.63
CA LEU A 132 4.07 -6.63 -13.85
C LEU A 132 3.08 -5.68 -14.54
N GLU A 133 3.58 -4.62 -15.18
CA GLU A 133 2.77 -3.69 -15.97
C GLU A 133 2.17 -4.37 -17.21
N ASP A 134 2.95 -5.17 -17.94
CA ASP A 134 2.52 -5.95 -19.11
C ASP A 134 1.45 -6.99 -18.75
N ARG A 135 1.51 -7.53 -17.53
CA ARG A 135 0.48 -8.40 -16.96
C ARG A 135 -0.79 -7.63 -16.55
N GLY A 136 -0.81 -6.31 -16.72
CA GLY A 136 -1.94 -5.45 -16.42
C GLY A 136 -2.12 -5.19 -14.92
N LEU A 137 -1.09 -5.27 -14.08
CA LEU A 137 -1.21 -4.89 -12.67
C LEU A 137 -1.36 -3.37 -12.53
N SER A 138 -2.01 -2.92 -11.44
CA SER A 138 -2.17 -1.48 -11.16
C SER A 138 -0.86 -0.84 -10.70
N ALA A 139 -0.68 0.45 -10.95
CA ALA A 139 0.48 1.21 -10.50
C ALA A 139 0.74 1.06 -8.98
N ARG A 140 -0.34 0.98 -8.18
CA ARG A 140 -0.23 0.69 -6.73
C ARG A 140 0.36 -0.68 -6.44
N SER A 141 -0.06 -1.70 -7.18
CA SER A 141 0.45 -3.07 -7.02
C SER A 141 1.93 -3.16 -7.40
N VAL A 142 2.31 -2.51 -8.50
CA VAL A 142 3.71 -2.41 -8.96
C VAL A 142 4.55 -1.64 -7.92
N ASN A 143 4.06 -0.51 -7.43
CA ASN A 143 4.71 0.26 -6.36
C ASN A 143 4.87 -0.54 -5.06
N PHE A 144 3.91 -1.41 -4.72
CA PHE A 144 4.01 -2.29 -3.56
C PHE A 144 5.09 -3.35 -3.72
N ALA A 145 5.17 -3.99 -4.90
CA ALA A 145 6.26 -4.91 -5.23
C ALA A 145 7.63 -4.21 -5.14
N ARG A 146 7.75 -3.03 -5.76
CA ARG A 146 8.93 -2.16 -5.66
C ARG A 146 9.27 -1.84 -4.20
N GLN A 147 8.29 -1.47 -3.37
CA GLN A 147 8.50 -1.13 -1.97
C GLN A 147 9.07 -2.32 -1.18
N ILE A 148 8.58 -3.53 -1.43
CA ILE A 148 9.09 -4.76 -0.80
C ILE A 148 10.54 -5.02 -1.22
N ALA A 149 10.84 -4.91 -2.53
CA ALA A 149 12.19 -5.09 -3.06
C ALA A 149 13.20 -4.12 -2.44
N VAL A 150 12.84 -2.82 -2.41
CA VAL A 150 13.68 -1.77 -1.80
C VAL A 150 13.87 -2.02 -0.30
N ALA A 151 12.82 -2.41 0.42
CA ALA A 151 12.91 -2.69 1.86
C ALA A 151 13.79 -3.91 2.16
N PHE A 152 13.69 -4.96 1.34
CA PHE A 152 14.55 -6.14 1.40
C PHE A 152 16.02 -5.76 1.20
N TYR A 153 16.34 -5.03 0.13
CA TYR A 153 17.72 -4.67 -0.15
C TYR A 153 18.30 -3.71 0.92
N SER A 154 17.50 -2.76 1.41
CA SER A 154 17.88 -1.92 2.56
C SER A 154 18.19 -2.75 3.82
N TRP A 155 17.49 -3.86 4.05
CA TRP A 155 17.83 -4.80 5.13
C TRP A 155 19.15 -5.54 4.85
N CYS A 156 19.43 -5.91 3.59
CA CYS A 156 20.73 -6.47 3.21
C CYS A 156 21.88 -5.50 3.50
N VAL A 157 21.71 -4.20 3.24
CA VAL A 157 22.70 -3.17 3.58
C VAL A 157 22.90 -3.09 5.10
N ARG A 158 21.80 -2.97 5.87
CA ARG A 158 21.86 -2.87 7.34
C ARG A 158 22.51 -4.09 8.01
N THR A 159 22.36 -5.26 7.41
CA THR A 159 22.95 -6.51 7.92
C THR A 159 24.36 -6.79 7.39
N GLY A 160 24.95 -5.85 6.64
CA GLY A 160 26.31 -5.96 6.11
C GLY A 160 26.44 -7.01 5.00
N ARG A 161 25.36 -7.28 4.25
CA ARG A 161 25.35 -8.18 3.07
C ARG A 161 25.62 -7.43 1.77
N ALA A 162 25.34 -6.13 1.74
CA ALA A 162 25.63 -5.23 0.62
C ALA A 162 26.12 -3.87 1.13
N GLN A 163 26.84 -3.13 0.28
CA GLN A 163 27.40 -1.83 0.62
C GLN A 163 26.35 -0.70 0.53
N ALA A 164 25.53 -0.70 -0.52
CA ALA A 164 24.52 0.33 -0.78
C ALA A 164 23.28 -0.32 -1.41
N ASN A 165 22.15 0.41 -1.42
CA ASN A 165 20.90 -0.07 -2.03
C ASN A 165 20.71 0.53 -3.43
N PRO A 166 20.98 -0.24 -4.51
CA PRO A 166 20.80 0.23 -5.88
C PRO A 166 19.32 0.39 -6.25
N LEU A 167 18.40 -0.30 -5.58
CA LEU A 167 16.97 -0.30 -5.92
C LEU A 167 16.25 0.99 -5.48
N ALA A 168 16.89 1.77 -4.62
CA ALA A 168 16.32 3.01 -4.11
C ALA A 168 16.11 4.06 -5.22
N ILE A 169 16.92 4.02 -6.28
CA ILE A 169 16.87 5.00 -7.39
C ILE A 169 15.66 4.84 -8.31
N VAL A 170 15.12 3.61 -8.43
CA VAL A 170 13.97 3.32 -9.30
C VAL A 170 12.80 4.22 -8.89
N PRO A 171 12.13 4.97 -9.77
CA PRO A 171 11.02 5.83 -9.36
C PRO A 171 9.78 5.00 -8.97
N LYS A 172 8.84 5.62 -8.26
CA LYS A 172 7.49 5.08 -8.11
C LYS A 172 6.64 5.48 -9.31
N LEU A 173 5.75 4.61 -9.75
CA LEU A 173 4.73 4.95 -10.72
C LEU A 173 3.70 5.91 -10.10
N ASP A 174 3.18 6.81 -10.93
CA ASP A 174 2.15 7.76 -10.51
C ASP A 174 0.78 7.08 -10.39
N GLU A 175 0.39 6.76 -9.16
CA GLU A 175 -0.92 6.16 -8.85
C GLU A 175 -2.12 7.08 -9.19
N SER A 176 -1.90 8.39 -9.36
CA SER A 176 -2.97 9.33 -9.68
C SER A 176 -3.39 9.27 -11.15
N ARG A 177 -2.47 8.87 -12.04
CA ARG A 177 -2.74 8.64 -13.46
C ARG A 177 -3.43 7.30 -13.71
N ASP A 178 -3.22 6.31 -12.83
CA ASP A 178 -3.82 4.98 -12.91
C ASP A 178 -5.06 4.81 -12.01
N ARG A 179 -6.07 5.66 -12.20
CA ARG A 179 -7.33 5.61 -11.42
C ARG A 179 -8.31 4.57 -11.97
N ARG A 180 -8.00 3.28 -11.78
CA ARG A 180 -8.85 2.17 -12.26
C ARG A 180 -10.16 1.96 -11.50
N ARG A 181 -10.22 2.38 -10.23
CA ARG A 181 -11.40 2.17 -9.36
C ARG A 181 -11.76 3.45 -8.64
N VAL A 182 -12.70 4.20 -9.20
CA VAL A 182 -13.27 5.38 -8.56
C VAL A 182 -14.48 4.95 -7.75
N ARG A 183 -14.43 5.09 -6.42
CA ARG A 183 -15.57 4.78 -5.56
C ARG A 183 -16.54 5.96 -5.55
N ARG A 184 -17.84 5.66 -5.51
CA ARG A 184 -18.88 6.66 -5.25
C ARG A 184 -19.67 6.34 -3.98
N PRO A 185 -20.25 7.34 -3.31
CA PRO A 185 -21.25 7.09 -2.28
C PRO A 185 -22.54 6.51 -2.90
N LEU A 186 -23.29 5.80 -2.07
CA LEU A 186 -24.67 5.43 -2.38
C LEU A 186 -25.55 6.68 -2.28
N THR A 187 -26.57 6.75 -3.14
CA THR A 187 -27.67 7.71 -2.98
C THR A 187 -28.57 7.30 -1.81
N ASP A 188 -29.37 8.24 -1.30
CA ASP A 188 -30.28 7.96 -0.18
C ASP A 188 -31.33 6.90 -0.57
N ASP A 189 -31.84 6.95 -1.81
CA ASP A 189 -32.76 5.94 -2.34
C ASP A 189 -32.12 4.55 -2.49
N GLU A 190 -30.87 4.47 -2.99
CA GLU A 190 -30.14 3.20 -3.07
C GLU A 190 -29.89 2.62 -1.68
N LEU A 191 -29.52 3.46 -0.71
CA LEU A 191 -29.30 3.02 0.67
C LEU A 191 -30.61 2.52 1.30
N ALA A 192 -31.73 3.21 1.07
CA ALA A 192 -33.05 2.79 1.54
C ALA A 192 -33.45 1.41 0.99
N ARG A 193 -33.37 1.22 -0.34
CA ARG A 193 -33.65 -0.08 -0.99
C ARG A 193 -32.73 -1.19 -0.49
N LEU A 194 -31.45 -0.89 -0.27
CA LEU A 194 -30.50 -1.86 0.29
C LEU A 194 -30.89 -2.28 1.71
N LEU A 195 -31.29 -1.33 2.56
CA LEU A 195 -31.68 -1.60 3.93
C LEU A 195 -33.00 -2.40 4.03
N GLU A 196 -33.93 -2.20 3.10
CA GLU A 196 -35.13 -3.02 2.98
C GLU A 196 -34.78 -4.48 2.69
N VAL A 197 -34.03 -4.73 1.61
CA VAL A 197 -33.56 -6.08 1.24
C VAL A 197 -32.75 -6.72 2.37
N ALA A 198 -31.93 -5.93 3.06
CA ALA A 198 -31.13 -6.42 4.17
C ALA A 198 -31.98 -6.79 5.38
N ARG A 199 -33.01 -6.00 5.70
CA ARG A 199 -33.91 -6.22 6.84
C ARG A 199 -34.71 -7.51 6.70
N GLU A 200 -35.26 -7.77 5.51
CA GLU A 200 -35.93 -9.04 5.19
C GLU A 200 -35.03 -10.27 5.42
N ARG A 201 -33.71 -10.07 5.38
CA ARG A 201 -32.71 -11.13 5.48
C ARG A 201 -31.91 -11.09 6.79
N GLY A 202 -32.31 -10.26 7.75
CA GLY A 202 -31.65 -10.11 9.06
C GLY A 202 -30.23 -9.52 9.01
N ARG A 203 -29.92 -8.74 7.97
CA ARG A 203 -28.61 -8.11 7.72
C ARG A 203 -28.60 -6.58 7.83
N ASP A 204 -29.74 -5.95 8.12
CA ASP A 204 -29.88 -4.49 8.23
C ASP A 204 -28.87 -3.88 9.22
N ALA A 205 -28.74 -4.46 10.42
CA ALA A 205 -27.78 -4.01 11.43
C ALA A 205 -26.33 -3.99 10.90
N TRP A 206 -25.96 -4.95 10.05
CA TRP A 206 -24.61 -5.03 9.47
C TRP A 206 -24.35 -3.90 8.47
N TYR A 207 -25.31 -3.61 7.59
CA TYR A 207 -25.19 -2.50 6.65
C TYR A 207 -25.26 -1.14 7.35
N LEU A 208 -26.12 -0.98 8.35
CA LEU A 208 -26.19 0.24 9.17
C LEU A 208 -24.88 0.49 9.94
N ALA A 209 -24.23 -0.56 10.45
CA ALA A 209 -22.93 -0.42 11.10
C ALA A 209 -21.85 0.09 10.13
N ALA A 210 -21.87 -0.35 8.87
CA ALA A 210 -20.98 0.13 7.84
C ALA A 210 -21.32 1.54 7.33
N ALA A 211 -22.61 1.87 7.22
CA ALA A 211 -23.11 3.12 6.61
C ALA A 211 -23.26 4.28 7.60
N LEU A 212 -23.59 4.02 8.87
CA LEU A 212 -23.85 5.06 9.88
C LEU A 212 -22.74 5.16 10.93
N ALA A 213 -22.11 4.05 11.30
CA ALA A 213 -20.94 4.04 12.20
C ALA A 213 -19.60 3.94 11.44
N GLY A 214 -19.65 3.74 10.11
CA GLY A 214 -18.45 3.68 9.28
C GLY A 214 -17.54 2.49 9.58
N LEU A 215 -18.04 1.43 10.23
CA LEU A 215 -17.18 0.33 10.68
C LEU A 215 -16.55 -0.41 9.50
N ARG A 216 -15.27 -0.78 9.63
CA ARG A 216 -14.57 -1.60 8.62
C ARG A 216 -15.03 -3.06 8.76
N LYS A 217 -14.99 -3.83 7.66
CA LYS A 217 -15.32 -5.28 7.67
C LYS A 217 -14.64 -6.04 8.82
N GLY A 218 -13.33 -5.79 9.00
CA GLY A 218 -12.54 -6.42 10.05
C GLY A 218 -12.86 -5.91 11.46
N ASP A 219 -13.36 -4.68 11.61
CA ASP A 219 -13.82 -4.16 12.91
C ASP A 219 -15.18 -4.81 13.26
N MET A 220 -16.11 -4.89 12.30
CA MET A 220 -17.40 -5.57 12.49
C MET A 220 -17.22 -7.06 12.81
N ALA A 221 -16.30 -7.76 12.14
CA ALA A 221 -16.04 -9.18 12.37
C ALA A 221 -15.50 -9.50 13.79
N LYS A 222 -14.98 -8.49 14.50
CA LYS A 222 -14.42 -8.64 15.86
C LYS A 222 -15.30 -8.02 16.95
N LEU A 223 -16.38 -7.33 16.58
CA LEU A 223 -17.26 -6.65 17.52
C LEU A 223 -18.05 -7.67 18.34
N VAL A 224 -18.02 -7.53 19.67
CA VAL A 224 -18.78 -8.36 20.61
C VAL A 224 -19.91 -7.58 21.26
N TRP A 225 -20.92 -8.26 21.82
CA TRP A 225 -22.07 -7.57 22.43
C TRP A 225 -21.69 -6.71 23.63
N GLY A 226 -20.65 -7.08 24.38
CA GLY A 226 -20.11 -6.28 25.50
C GLY A 226 -19.41 -4.99 25.06
N ASP A 227 -19.20 -4.79 23.77
CA ASP A 227 -18.72 -3.53 23.20
C ASP A 227 -19.86 -2.56 22.84
N VAL A 228 -21.11 -3.00 22.89
CA VAL A 228 -22.30 -2.21 22.55
C VAL A 228 -22.95 -1.71 23.84
N ASN A 229 -22.93 -0.39 24.05
CA ASN A 229 -23.63 0.24 25.17
C ASN A 229 -24.92 0.91 24.68
N PHE A 230 -26.06 0.27 24.91
CA PHE A 230 -27.37 0.82 24.52
C PHE A 230 -27.82 1.99 25.39
N THR A 231 -27.37 2.07 26.65
CA THR A 231 -27.75 3.14 27.58
C THR A 231 -27.06 4.45 27.21
N GLU A 232 -25.76 4.38 26.92
CA GLU A 232 -24.98 5.56 26.49
C GLU A 232 -25.06 5.82 24.99
N GLY A 233 -25.62 4.87 24.21
CA GLY A 233 -25.64 4.94 22.76
C GLY A 233 -24.24 4.93 22.15
N THR A 234 -23.35 4.07 22.63
CA THR A 234 -21.94 4.02 22.17
C THR A 234 -21.49 2.63 21.73
N LEU A 235 -20.48 2.60 20.86
CA LEU A 235 -19.79 1.40 20.38
C LEU A 235 -18.29 1.50 20.71
N THR A 236 -17.75 0.50 21.39
CA THR A 236 -16.33 0.45 21.78
C THR A 236 -15.55 -0.51 20.89
N LEU A 237 -14.49 -0.04 20.24
CA LEU A 237 -13.71 -0.82 19.28
C LEU A 237 -12.32 -1.09 19.85
N ARG A 238 -12.11 -2.28 20.42
CA ARG A 238 -10.88 -2.64 21.14
C ARG A 238 -9.75 -3.17 20.26
N HIS A 239 -10.08 -3.76 19.10
CA HIS A 239 -9.13 -4.51 18.26
C HIS A 239 -8.91 -3.89 16.87
N GLY A 240 -8.86 -2.55 16.79
CA GLY A 240 -8.64 -1.84 15.53
C GLY A 240 -7.20 -1.93 15.01
N LYS A 241 -7.03 -1.73 13.69
CA LYS A 241 -5.72 -1.68 12.99
C LYS A 241 -4.70 -0.71 13.64
N ALA A 242 -5.19 0.32 14.33
CA ALA A 242 -4.37 1.31 15.02
C ALA A 242 -3.91 0.88 16.45
N LYS A 243 -4.24 -0.33 16.91
CA LYS A 243 -4.01 -0.80 18.29
C LYS A 243 -4.49 0.19 19.37
N ARG A 244 -5.53 0.96 19.05
CA ARG A 244 -6.15 1.95 19.93
C ARG A 244 -7.60 1.54 20.20
N ILE A 245 -8.04 1.73 21.44
CA ILE A 245 -9.45 1.61 21.82
C ILE A 245 -10.15 2.91 21.39
N ASP A 246 -11.15 2.78 20.53
CA ASP A 246 -11.97 3.91 20.07
C ASP A 246 -13.41 3.72 20.52
N THR A 247 -14.01 4.74 21.14
CA THR A 247 -15.45 4.77 21.45
C THR A 247 -16.15 5.71 20.48
N LEU A 248 -17.18 5.21 19.81
CA LEU A 248 -17.98 5.94 18.82
C LEU A 248 -19.41 6.15 19.32
N PRO A 249 -20.03 7.32 19.06
CA PRO A 249 -21.47 7.45 19.23
C PRO A 249 -22.20 6.60 18.19
N MET A 250 -23.32 6.01 18.59
CA MET A 250 -24.17 5.15 17.78
C MET A 250 -25.39 5.93 17.32
N HIS A 251 -25.68 5.86 16.01
CA HIS A 251 -26.90 6.44 15.47
C HIS A 251 -28.14 5.65 15.97
N PRO A 252 -29.27 6.31 16.29
CA PRO A 252 -30.47 5.64 16.82
C PRO A 252 -30.95 4.45 15.97
N GLN A 253 -31.00 4.61 14.64
CA GLN A 253 -31.38 3.50 13.74
C GLN A 253 -30.47 2.27 13.85
N LEU A 254 -29.17 2.47 14.10
CA LEU A 254 -28.24 1.37 14.33
C LEU A 254 -28.49 0.72 15.70
N ALA A 255 -28.75 1.53 16.73
CA ALA A 255 -29.12 1.05 18.05
C ALA A 255 -30.36 0.15 17.98
N ASP A 256 -31.41 0.61 17.30
CA ASP A 256 -32.66 -0.14 17.14
C ASP A 256 -32.45 -1.45 16.38
N ALA A 257 -31.66 -1.42 15.29
CA ALA A 257 -31.36 -2.62 14.52
C ALA A 257 -30.54 -3.65 15.31
N LEU A 258 -29.57 -3.18 16.12
CA LEU A 258 -28.81 -4.05 17.02
C LEU A 258 -29.70 -4.60 18.14
N ARG A 259 -30.63 -3.80 18.66
CA ARG A 259 -31.59 -4.25 19.69
C ARG A 259 -32.49 -5.35 19.16
N ARG A 260 -33.14 -5.13 18.01
CA ARG A 260 -33.97 -6.16 17.34
C ARG A 260 -33.19 -7.45 17.11
N ARG A 261 -31.92 -7.35 16.72
CA ARG A 261 -31.05 -8.51 16.50
C ARG A 261 -30.76 -9.27 17.81
N LEU A 262 -30.45 -8.55 18.89
CA LEU A 262 -30.19 -9.15 20.20
C LEU A 262 -31.45 -9.79 20.78
N ASP A 263 -32.60 -9.15 20.62
CA ASP A 263 -33.89 -9.68 21.08
C ASP A 263 -34.28 -10.96 20.31
N ALA A 264 -34.03 -10.98 18.99
CA ALA A 264 -34.27 -12.15 18.15
C ALA A 264 -33.27 -13.30 18.41
N ASN A 265 -32.04 -12.99 18.83
CA ASN A 265 -30.99 -13.96 19.11
C ASN A 265 -30.24 -13.56 20.40
N PRO A 266 -30.78 -13.91 21.57
CA PRO A 266 -30.14 -13.60 22.85
C PRO A 266 -28.72 -14.17 22.90
N ALA A 267 -27.76 -13.34 23.30
CA ALA A 267 -26.34 -13.68 23.24
C ALA A 267 -25.60 -13.15 24.47
N LEU A 268 -24.52 -13.85 24.84
CA LEU A 268 -23.64 -13.42 25.92
C LEU A 268 -22.85 -12.15 25.52
N PRO A 269 -22.42 -11.31 26.47
CA PRO A 269 -21.58 -10.13 26.19
C PRO A 269 -20.27 -10.47 25.46
N THR A 270 -19.72 -11.66 25.66
CA THR A 270 -18.50 -12.12 24.99
C THR A 270 -18.75 -12.64 23.57
N ALA A 271 -20.00 -12.88 23.18
CA ALA A 271 -20.34 -13.38 21.86
C ALA A 271 -20.22 -12.27 20.81
N ARG A 272 -19.86 -12.66 19.57
CA ARG A 272 -19.79 -11.75 18.43
C ARG A 272 -21.18 -11.24 18.07
N VAL A 273 -21.29 -9.95 17.74
CA VAL A 273 -22.53 -9.34 17.22
C VAL A 273 -22.94 -10.02 15.90
N TRP A 274 -21.94 -10.32 15.07
CA TRP A 274 -22.09 -11.09 13.83
C TRP A 274 -21.14 -12.30 13.86
N PRO A 275 -21.63 -13.48 14.28
CA PRO A 275 -20.85 -14.73 14.22
C PRO A 275 -20.40 -15.01 12.78
N ASP A 276 -21.35 -14.90 11.84
CA ASP A 276 -21.11 -14.98 10.41
C ASP A 276 -20.98 -13.58 9.80
N THR A 277 -19.88 -13.35 9.09
CA THR A 277 -19.69 -12.10 8.36
C THR A 277 -20.42 -12.16 7.02
N VAL A 278 -21.05 -11.05 6.61
CA VAL A 278 -21.59 -10.94 5.25
C VAL A 278 -20.45 -11.09 4.24
N GLN A 279 -20.44 -12.24 3.55
CA GLN A 279 -19.48 -12.54 2.50
C GLN A 279 -19.71 -11.67 1.27
N ASP A 280 -18.68 -11.56 0.43
CA ASP A 280 -18.72 -10.67 -0.74
C ASP A 280 -19.80 -11.10 -1.74
N LEU A 281 -19.99 -12.41 -1.94
CA LEU A 281 -21.06 -12.92 -2.81
C LEU A 281 -22.45 -12.59 -2.26
N THR A 282 -22.65 -12.74 -0.95
CA THR A 282 -23.92 -12.39 -0.29
C THR A 282 -24.24 -10.91 -0.47
N ARG A 283 -23.24 -10.04 -0.26
CA ARG A 283 -23.37 -8.60 -0.49
C ARG A 283 -23.68 -8.26 -1.94
N LEU A 284 -23.01 -8.90 -2.90
CA LEU A 284 -23.29 -8.69 -4.33
C LEU A 284 -24.72 -9.09 -4.69
N LYS A 285 -25.24 -10.19 -4.12
CA LYS A 285 -26.63 -10.60 -4.30
C LYS A 285 -27.63 -9.61 -3.67
N ASP A 286 -27.28 -8.98 -2.55
CA ASP A 286 -28.12 -7.93 -1.94
C ASP A 286 -28.12 -6.65 -2.79
N PHE A 287 -26.95 -6.25 -3.29
CA PHE A 287 -26.85 -5.10 -4.21
C PHE A 287 -27.63 -5.34 -5.49
N LEU A 288 -27.63 -6.57 -6.01
CA LEU A 288 -28.43 -6.94 -7.19
C LEU A 288 -29.93 -6.81 -6.90
N ARG A 289 -30.41 -7.33 -5.75
CA ARG A 289 -31.82 -7.23 -5.34
C ARG A 289 -32.27 -5.80 -5.08
N ALA A 290 -31.38 -4.96 -4.55
CA ALA A 290 -31.64 -3.54 -4.31
C ALA A 290 -31.60 -2.68 -5.59
N GLY A 291 -31.31 -3.28 -6.76
CA GLY A 291 -31.17 -2.58 -8.03
C GLY A 291 -29.91 -1.70 -8.12
N ILE A 292 -28.92 -1.95 -7.27
CA ILE A 292 -27.63 -1.21 -7.24
C ILE A 292 -26.61 -1.87 -8.18
N ALA A 293 -26.64 -3.20 -8.26
CA ALA A 293 -25.77 -3.99 -9.11
C ALA A 293 -26.53 -4.55 -10.31
N LYS A 294 -25.80 -4.85 -11.40
CA LYS A 294 -26.33 -5.41 -12.64
C LYS A 294 -25.63 -6.73 -12.95
N VAL A 295 -26.34 -7.71 -13.51
CA VAL A 295 -25.70 -8.91 -14.05
C VAL A 295 -25.15 -8.56 -15.43
N VAL A 296 -23.86 -8.83 -15.66
CA VAL A 296 -23.18 -8.58 -16.93
C VAL A 296 -22.44 -9.83 -17.37
N ASP A 297 -22.32 -10.03 -18.68
CA ASP A 297 -21.53 -11.13 -19.23
C ASP A 297 -20.03 -10.87 -19.03
N VAL A 298 -19.30 -11.94 -18.73
CA VAL A 298 -17.84 -11.92 -18.62
C VAL A 298 -17.29 -12.00 -20.02
N THR A 299 -16.66 -10.93 -20.49
CA THR A 299 -16.04 -10.87 -21.80
C THR A 299 -14.56 -11.29 -21.76
N ASP A 300 -14.08 -11.85 -22.86
CA ASP A 300 -12.66 -12.09 -23.09
C ASP A 300 -11.93 -10.78 -23.48
N LYS A 301 -10.63 -10.89 -23.76
CA LYS A 301 -9.76 -9.78 -24.23
C LYS A 301 -10.20 -9.19 -25.59
N HIS A 302 -11.12 -9.84 -26.30
CA HIS A 302 -11.66 -9.41 -27.59
C HIS A 302 -13.13 -8.95 -27.48
N GLY A 303 -13.67 -8.82 -26.27
CA GLY A 303 -15.04 -8.37 -26.03
C GLY A 303 -16.11 -9.44 -26.26
N LYS A 304 -15.74 -10.70 -26.47
CA LYS A 304 -16.69 -11.80 -26.67
C LYS A 304 -17.06 -12.45 -25.34
N PRO A 305 -18.33 -12.84 -25.11
CA PRO A 305 -18.72 -13.49 -23.87
C PRO A 305 -18.02 -14.84 -23.72
N VAL A 306 -17.40 -15.06 -22.57
CA VAL A 306 -16.79 -16.33 -22.19
C VAL A 306 -17.93 -17.31 -21.93
N MET A 307 -18.02 -18.36 -22.74
CA MET A 307 -19.06 -19.38 -22.59
C MET A 307 -18.66 -20.42 -21.54
N ILE A 308 -19.62 -20.86 -20.72
CA ILE A 308 -19.49 -22.01 -19.81
C ILE A 308 -20.49 -23.08 -20.24
N GLY A 309 -20.04 -24.33 -20.26
CA GLY A 309 -20.83 -25.49 -20.65
C GLY A 309 -20.29 -26.16 -21.92
N THR A 310 -20.76 -27.37 -22.21
CA THR A 310 -20.40 -28.15 -23.39
C THR A 310 -21.62 -28.35 -24.28
N GLY A 311 -21.45 -28.24 -25.59
CA GLY A 311 -22.51 -28.45 -26.58
C GLY A 311 -23.63 -27.42 -26.52
N GLU A 312 -24.88 -27.88 -26.63
CA GLU A 312 -26.10 -27.05 -26.68
C GLU A 312 -26.43 -26.30 -25.38
N ASN A 313 -25.78 -26.66 -24.26
CA ASN A 313 -25.98 -26.03 -22.96
C ASN A 313 -24.99 -24.88 -22.65
N ALA A 314 -24.23 -24.43 -23.66
CA ALA A 314 -23.29 -23.33 -23.51
C ALA A 314 -24.03 -22.02 -23.19
N LYS A 315 -23.73 -21.42 -22.03
CA LYS A 315 -24.30 -20.13 -21.59
C LYS A 315 -23.18 -19.12 -21.36
N PRO A 316 -23.42 -17.82 -21.59
CA PRO A 316 -22.45 -16.80 -21.26
C PRO A 316 -22.18 -16.81 -19.75
N LYS A 317 -20.92 -16.80 -19.36
CA LYS A 317 -20.50 -16.66 -17.97
C LYS A 317 -20.93 -15.29 -17.50
N THR A 318 -21.82 -15.22 -16.51
CA THR A 318 -22.26 -13.95 -15.94
C THR A 318 -21.47 -13.59 -14.68
N ARG A 319 -21.26 -12.29 -14.44
CA ARG A 319 -20.79 -11.73 -13.16
C ARG A 319 -21.72 -10.62 -12.69
N ILE A 320 -21.76 -10.38 -11.38
CA ILE A 320 -22.44 -9.21 -10.82
C ILE A 320 -21.49 -8.02 -10.90
N SER A 321 -21.85 -7.00 -11.67
CA SER A 321 -21.14 -5.72 -11.74
C SER A 321 -21.76 -4.70 -10.80
N VAL A 322 -20.89 -4.00 -10.08
CA VAL A 322 -21.23 -2.89 -9.17
C VAL A 322 -20.72 -1.55 -9.72
N GLU A 323 -20.39 -1.54 -11.00
CA GLU A 323 -20.01 -0.33 -11.74
C GLU A 323 -21.26 0.37 -12.25
N ASP A 324 -21.29 1.69 -12.07
CA ASP A 324 -22.31 2.53 -12.68
C ASP A 324 -21.93 2.96 -14.10
N ASP A 325 -22.80 3.73 -14.73
CA ASP A 325 -22.64 4.18 -16.11
C ASP A 325 -21.46 5.16 -16.29
N GLN A 326 -20.88 5.66 -15.19
CA GLN A 326 -19.67 6.49 -15.16
C GLN A 326 -18.42 5.68 -14.75
N SER A 327 -18.50 4.34 -14.78
CA SER A 327 -17.44 3.42 -14.36
C SER A 327 -16.99 3.59 -12.89
N ARG A 328 -17.87 4.13 -12.04
CA ARG A 328 -17.63 4.25 -10.58
C ARG A 328 -18.16 3.01 -9.88
N VAL A 329 -17.46 2.58 -8.84
CA VAL A 329 -17.66 1.29 -8.17
C VAL A 329 -18.32 1.47 -6.80
N ILE A 330 -19.33 0.65 -6.51
CA ILE A 330 -19.87 0.47 -5.15
C ILE A 330 -19.32 -0.82 -4.55
N ASP A 331 -18.35 -0.69 -3.65
CA ASP A 331 -17.89 -1.80 -2.81
C ASP A 331 -18.34 -1.61 -1.35
N LEU A 332 -17.89 -2.48 -0.43
CA LEU A 332 -18.25 -2.35 0.98
C LEU A 332 -17.76 -1.02 1.58
N HIS A 333 -16.62 -0.52 1.10
CA HIS A 333 -16.06 0.75 1.56
C HIS A 333 -16.82 1.96 1.00
N ALA A 334 -17.67 1.76 -0.01
CA ALA A 334 -18.60 2.79 -0.48
C ALA A 334 -19.59 3.18 0.62
N LEU A 335 -20.07 2.26 1.47
CA LEU A 335 -20.96 2.61 2.60
C LEU A 335 -20.32 3.60 3.58
N ARG A 336 -19.04 3.39 3.87
CA ARG A 336 -18.26 4.34 4.69
C ARG A 336 -18.00 5.66 3.98
N THR A 337 -17.91 5.63 2.65
CA THR A 337 -17.83 6.85 1.82
C THR A 337 -19.16 7.60 1.84
N THR A 338 -20.29 6.88 1.84
CA THR A 338 -21.64 7.44 2.04
C THR A 338 -21.72 8.17 3.38
N LEU A 339 -21.24 7.59 4.49
CA LEU A 339 -21.17 8.28 5.78
C LEU A 339 -20.40 9.60 5.68
N GLY A 340 -19.21 9.57 5.08
CA GLY A 340 -18.38 10.77 4.91
C GLY A 340 -19.11 11.86 4.12
N THR A 341 -19.83 11.47 3.07
CA THR A 341 -20.64 12.37 2.23
C THR A 341 -21.83 12.94 3.00
N GLN A 342 -22.54 12.12 3.78
CA GLN A 342 -23.66 12.57 4.60
C GLN A 342 -23.21 13.54 5.71
N LEU A 343 -22.07 13.27 6.35
CA LEU A 343 -21.48 14.20 7.33
C LEU A 343 -21.11 15.53 6.68
N ALA A 344 -20.58 15.52 5.45
CA ALA A 344 -20.27 16.73 4.71
C ALA A 344 -21.52 17.54 4.35
N ARG A 345 -22.57 16.87 3.88
CA ARG A 345 -23.88 17.49 3.59
C ARG A 345 -24.53 18.08 4.83
N ALA A 346 -24.37 17.44 5.98
CA ALA A 346 -24.83 17.94 7.27
C ALA A 346 -23.98 19.11 7.82
N GLY A 347 -22.92 19.54 7.12
CA GLY A 347 -22.04 20.63 7.56
C GLY A 347 -21.14 20.28 8.74
N VAL A 348 -20.96 18.98 9.05
CA VAL A 348 -20.12 18.53 10.16
C VAL A 348 -18.66 18.83 9.85
N ALA A 349 -17.97 19.58 10.73
CA ALA A 349 -16.58 19.96 10.52
C ALA A 349 -15.67 18.74 10.21
N PRO A 350 -14.70 18.85 9.27
CA PRO A 350 -13.85 17.73 8.86
C PRO A 350 -13.09 17.04 10.00
N GLN A 351 -12.75 17.76 11.08
CA GLN A 351 -12.08 17.21 12.26
C GLN A 351 -13.00 16.27 13.05
N VAL A 352 -14.28 16.62 13.17
CA VAL A 352 -15.31 15.77 13.79
C VAL A 352 -15.56 14.55 12.92
N ALA A 353 -15.68 14.75 11.60
CA ALA A 353 -15.80 13.64 10.65
C ALA A 353 -14.58 12.70 10.69
N GLN A 354 -13.35 13.23 10.81
CA GLN A 354 -12.15 12.41 10.98
C GLN A 354 -12.22 11.52 12.23
N ARG A 355 -12.70 12.08 13.35
CA ARG A 355 -12.85 11.35 14.62
C ARG A 355 -13.91 10.26 14.52
N LEU A 356 -15.08 10.58 13.97
CA LEU A 356 -16.15 9.61 13.72
C LEU A 356 -15.72 8.48 12.78
N MET A 357 -15.04 8.84 11.69
CA MET A 357 -14.52 7.86 10.75
C MET A 357 -13.32 7.11 11.34
N ARG A 358 -12.55 7.64 12.28
CA ARG A 358 -11.31 7.01 12.80
C ARG A 358 -10.25 6.89 11.71
N HIS A 359 -9.99 7.99 11.01
CA HIS A 359 -8.82 8.11 10.15
C HIS A 359 -7.62 8.64 10.94
N SER A 360 -6.49 7.96 10.84
CA SER A 360 -5.22 8.42 11.43
C SER A 360 -4.68 9.67 10.72
N ASP A 361 -4.92 9.77 9.40
CA ASP A 361 -4.48 10.89 8.56
C ASP A 361 -5.68 11.67 8.04
N TYR A 362 -5.62 12.99 8.22
CA TYR A 362 -6.62 13.95 7.77
C TYR A 362 -6.83 13.94 6.25
N LYS A 363 -5.77 13.70 5.47
CA LYS A 363 -5.87 13.61 3.99
C LYS A 363 -6.81 12.50 3.55
N THR A 364 -6.86 11.40 4.30
CA THR A 364 -7.78 10.29 4.03
C THR A 364 -9.23 10.74 4.23
N THR A 365 -9.51 11.52 5.28
CA THR A 365 -10.85 12.08 5.51
C THR A 365 -11.26 12.99 4.37
N LEU A 366 -10.43 13.97 4.00
CA LEU A 366 -10.77 14.90 2.91
C LEU A 366 -11.09 14.17 1.60
N LYS A 367 -10.32 13.15 1.22
CA LYS A 367 -10.56 12.37 0.00
C LYS A 367 -11.96 11.73 -0.07
N HIS A 368 -12.53 11.36 1.08
CA HIS A 368 -13.83 10.67 1.16
C HIS A 368 -14.98 11.60 1.59
N TYR A 369 -14.66 12.70 2.26
CA TYR A 369 -15.59 13.70 2.76
C TYR A 369 -16.03 14.67 1.65
N THR A 370 -15.17 14.98 0.68
CA THR A 370 -15.44 15.98 -0.35
C THR A 370 -16.06 15.42 -1.64
N ILE A 371 -16.73 14.26 -1.61
CA ILE A 371 -17.46 13.76 -2.78
C ILE A 371 -18.83 14.46 -2.82
N LEU A 372 -18.77 15.78 -2.98
CA LEU A 372 -19.92 16.66 -3.14
C LEU A 372 -20.21 16.78 -4.64
N GLY A 373 -21.48 16.61 -5.00
CA GLY A 373 -21.94 16.76 -6.37
C GLY A 373 -22.20 18.21 -6.76
N LEU A 374 -22.60 18.42 -8.01
CA LEU A 374 -23.00 19.73 -8.51
C LEU A 374 -24.19 20.32 -7.73
N THR A 375 -25.11 19.47 -7.27
CA THR A 375 -26.25 19.87 -6.43
C THR A 375 -25.80 20.42 -5.09
N ASP A 376 -24.81 19.77 -4.47
CA ASP A 376 -24.26 20.17 -3.17
C ASP A 376 -23.50 21.51 -3.30
N THR A 377 -22.73 21.69 -4.37
CA THR A 377 -22.01 22.96 -4.62
C THR A 377 -22.95 24.09 -5.02
N ALA A 378 -24.00 23.83 -5.80
CA ALA A 378 -25.02 24.81 -6.13
C ALA A 378 -25.75 25.31 -4.88
N ALA A 379 -26.14 24.40 -3.97
CA ALA A 379 -26.73 24.76 -2.69
C ALA A 379 -25.78 25.59 -1.81
N ALA A 380 -24.46 25.33 -1.88
CA ALA A 380 -23.47 26.14 -1.18
C ALA A 380 -23.33 27.54 -1.79
N VAL A 381 -23.33 27.66 -3.12
CA VAL A 381 -23.29 28.95 -3.83
C VAL A 381 -24.55 29.78 -3.54
N ALA A 382 -25.73 29.15 -3.46
CA ALA A 382 -26.97 29.82 -3.11
C ALA A 382 -26.99 30.43 -1.69
N LYS A 383 -26.11 29.97 -0.79
CA LYS A 383 -25.94 30.53 0.56
C LYS A 383 -25.03 31.76 0.58
N LEU A 384 -24.32 32.06 -0.50
CA LEU A 384 -23.45 33.23 -0.56
C LEU A 384 -24.30 34.51 -0.61
N PRO A 385 -23.90 35.58 0.10
CA PRO A 385 -24.61 36.85 0.03
C PRO A 385 -24.55 37.41 -1.40
N SER A 386 -25.63 38.08 -1.81
CA SER A 386 -25.63 38.80 -3.08
C SER A 386 -24.62 39.94 -3.02
N ILE A 387 -23.84 40.12 -4.09
CA ILE A 387 -22.92 41.26 -4.20
C ILE A 387 -23.76 42.49 -4.51
N HIS A 388 -23.93 43.36 -3.52
CA HIS A 388 -24.57 44.65 -3.74
C HIS A 388 -23.58 45.57 -4.45
N THR A 389 -23.92 45.98 -5.67
CA THR A 389 -23.27 47.16 -6.25
C THR A 389 -23.86 48.36 -5.53
N PRO A 390 -23.07 49.22 -4.85
CA PRO A 390 -23.62 50.45 -4.32
C PRO A 390 -24.25 51.19 -5.49
N GLY A 391 -25.56 51.37 -5.43
CA GLY A 391 -26.28 52.14 -6.43
C GLY A 391 -25.61 53.49 -6.56
N ARG A 392 -25.42 53.95 -7.80
CA ARG A 392 -25.25 55.37 -8.06
C ARG A 392 -26.50 56.05 -7.50
N ASN A 393 -26.40 56.53 -6.26
CA ASN A 393 -27.43 57.35 -5.66
C ASN A 393 -27.54 58.60 -6.54
N ALA A 394 -28.59 58.67 -7.34
CA ALA A 394 -29.04 59.92 -7.90
C ALA A 394 -29.33 60.85 -6.71
N ALA A 395 -28.56 61.92 -6.61
CA ALA A 395 -28.80 62.99 -5.66
C ALA A 395 -30.14 63.65 -6.01
N THR A 396 -31.19 63.32 -5.28
CA THR A 396 -32.38 64.16 -5.15
C THR A 396 -32.61 64.36 -3.66
N GLY A 397 -32.09 65.46 -3.15
CA GLY A 397 -32.36 65.89 -1.79
C GLY A 397 -33.81 66.34 -1.68
N THR A 398 -34.53 65.86 -0.68
CA THR A 398 -35.19 66.69 0.34
C THR A 398 -35.81 65.79 1.41
N MET A 399 -35.82 66.33 2.63
CA MET A 399 -35.97 65.64 3.90
C MET A 399 -37.39 65.11 4.14
N HIS A 400 -37.51 63.98 4.84
CA HIS A 400 -38.38 63.89 6.02
C HIS A 400 -37.90 62.75 6.93
N ALA A 401 -37.65 63.11 8.18
CA ALA A 401 -37.24 62.21 9.25
C ALA A 401 -38.45 61.52 9.88
N SER A 402 -38.34 60.22 10.12
CA SER A 402 -38.99 59.55 11.25
C SER A 402 -38.16 58.34 11.67
N ALA A 403 -37.76 58.33 12.93
CA ALA A 403 -36.90 57.37 13.58
C ALA A 403 -37.69 56.19 14.19
N ALA A 404 -37.13 54.97 14.06
CA ALA A 404 -37.21 53.77 14.90
C ALA A 404 -36.75 52.59 14.00
N ASP A 405 -35.78 51.72 14.29
CA ASP A 405 -35.22 51.23 15.54
C ASP A 405 -33.75 50.88 15.35
N ALA A 406 -32.93 51.14 16.36
CA ALA A 406 -31.53 50.73 16.43
C ALA A 406 -31.39 49.57 17.43
N ASN A 407 -30.96 48.39 16.96
CA ASN A 407 -29.88 47.65 17.65
C ASN A 407 -29.36 46.45 16.84
N SER A 408 -28.17 46.60 16.25
CA SER A 408 -27.22 45.49 16.02
C SER A 408 -25.86 46.08 15.61
N PRO A 409 -24.90 46.25 16.53
CA PRO A 409 -23.54 46.59 16.13
C PRO A 409 -22.79 45.31 15.74
N GLN A 410 -22.84 44.96 14.45
CA GLN A 410 -21.85 44.07 13.86
C GLN A 410 -20.50 44.81 13.84
N ARG A 411 -19.62 44.41 14.77
CA ARG A 411 -18.24 44.85 14.84
C ARG A 411 -17.54 44.49 13.53
N TYR A 412 -17.28 45.51 12.72
CA TYR A 412 -16.44 45.42 11.54
C TYR A 412 -15.01 45.09 11.97
N CYS A 413 -14.45 44.02 11.42
CA CYS A 413 -13.02 43.72 11.51
C CYS A 413 -12.24 44.85 10.81
N GLN A 414 -11.66 45.76 11.59
CA GLN A 414 -10.65 46.68 11.11
C GLN A 414 -9.46 45.86 10.59
N GLN A 415 -9.28 45.86 9.27
CA GLN A 415 -8.02 45.48 8.65
C GLN A 415 -6.95 46.45 9.18
N LEU A 416 -6.05 45.93 10.01
CA LEU A 416 -4.80 46.59 10.34
C LEU A 416 -4.03 46.81 9.04
N ALA A 417 -4.04 48.05 8.56
CA ALA A 417 -3.03 48.55 7.64
C ALA A 417 -1.67 48.31 8.28
N ARG A 418 -0.90 47.36 7.75
CA ARG A 418 0.51 47.23 8.10
C ARG A 418 1.22 48.40 7.49
N GLU A 419 1.60 49.34 8.35
CA GLU A 419 2.60 50.36 8.10
C GLU A 419 3.82 49.71 7.43
N THR A 420 4.14 50.22 6.26
CA THR A 420 5.43 50.06 5.61
C THR A 420 6.47 50.76 6.47
N ASP A 421 7.31 49.98 7.15
CA ASP A 421 8.62 50.46 7.56
C ASP A 421 9.70 49.41 7.32
N GLN A 422 10.82 49.92 6.83
CA GLN A 422 11.96 49.23 6.26
C GLN A 422 12.80 48.54 7.34
N SER A 423 13.26 47.31 7.10
CA SER A 423 14.60 46.87 7.50
C SER A 423 14.94 45.53 6.85
N GLY A 424 16.13 45.44 6.25
CA GLY A 424 16.49 44.45 5.24
C GLY A 424 16.95 43.08 5.73
N ALA A 425 17.03 42.13 4.79
CA ALA A 425 18.17 41.21 4.67
C ALA A 425 18.12 40.42 3.34
N LYS A 426 18.99 40.84 2.41
CA LYS A 426 19.75 40.07 1.40
C LYS A 426 19.18 38.73 0.91
N TRP A 427 18.73 38.73 -0.35
CA TRP A 427 18.96 37.61 -1.26
C TRP A 427 20.02 38.03 -2.27
N ARG A 428 21.07 37.21 -2.39
CA ARG A 428 22.11 37.36 -3.41
C ARG A 428 21.56 36.80 -4.72
N ASP A 429 21.45 37.67 -5.71
CA ASP A 429 21.45 37.31 -7.12
C ASP A 429 22.88 36.94 -7.52
N ASP A 430 23.04 35.84 -8.24
CA ASP A 430 24.10 35.70 -9.23
C ASP A 430 23.46 35.18 -10.52
N ALA A 431 23.51 36.06 -11.51
CA ALA A 431 22.98 35.89 -12.85
C ALA A 431 24.08 35.40 -13.81
N GLU A 432 23.61 34.66 -14.83
CA GLU A 432 24.07 34.71 -16.24
C GLU A 432 25.48 34.27 -16.66
N ARG A 433 25.49 33.20 -17.47
CA ARG A 433 26.07 33.14 -18.83
C ARG A 433 25.57 31.82 -19.48
N GLY A 434 24.87 31.73 -20.60
CA GLY A 434 24.88 32.51 -21.83
C GLY A 434 25.88 31.90 -22.82
N ASP A 435 25.45 31.01 -23.74
CA ASP A 435 25.63 31.22 -25.19
C ASP A 435 24.86 30.20 -26.07
N ARG A 436 24.61 30.62 -27.31
CA ARG A 436 23.79 30.09 -28.40
C ARG A 436 24.58 29.21 -29.39
N LYS A 437 23.79 28.70 -30.36
CA LYS A 437 24.07 28.12 -31.70
C LYS A 437 24.06 26.59 -31.67
N GLY A 438 23.24 25.86 -32.43
CA GLY A 438 22.58 26.16 -33.72
C GLY A 438 23.31 25.40 -34.82
N ASP A 439 22.73 24.34 -35.38
CA ASP A 439 22.48 24.18 -36.83
C ASP A 439 21.76 22.84 -37.16
N ARG A 440 21.15 22.84 -38.34
CA ARG A 440 20.31 21.87 -39.04
C ARG A 440 21.07 20.60 -39.48
N SER A 441 20.34 19.50 -39.65
CA SER A 441 20.45 18.67 -40.87
C SER A 441 19.26 17.71 -41.03
N LYS A 442 18.70 17.70 -42.25
CA LYS A 442 17.70 16.77 -42.80
C LYS A 442 18.34 15.47 -43.30
N ALA A 443 17.47 14.50 -43.61
CA ALA A 443 17.63 13.26 -44.42
C ALA A 443 18.21 12.05 -43.66
N ALA A 444 17.82 10.79 -43.91
CA ALA A 444 17.17 10.19 -45.06
C ALA A 444 16.33 8.94 -44.68
N LYS A 445 15.40 8.59 -45.57
CA LYS A 445 14.80 7.25 -45.70
C LYS A 445 15.90 6.21 -45.95
N ASN A 446 15.75 5.01 -45.39
CA ASN A 446 16.01 3.80 -46.15
C ASN A 446 15.23 2.59 -45.61
N SER A 447 14.49 2.00 -46.54
CA SER A 447 13.94 0.64 -46.53
C SER A 447 15.05 -0.39 -46.64
N GLY A 448 14.86 -1.56 -46.02
CA GLY A 448 15.76 -2.70 -46.16
C GLY A 448 15.17 -3.94 -45.50
N ASP A 449 14.33 -4.62 -46.27
CA ASP A 449 13.86 -5.99 -46.03
C ASP A 449 15.06 -6.95 -46.01
N SER A 450 15.09 -7.87 -45.04
CA SER A 450 15.71 -9.19 -45.24
C SER A 450 15.18 -10.19 -44.20
N HIS A 451 14.23 -11.01 -44.65
CA HIS A 451 13.92 -12.32 -44.10
C HIS A 451 15.17 -13.22 -44.06
N VAL A 452 15.44 -13.84 -42.92
CA VAL A 452 16.01 -15.20 -42.87
C VAL A 452 15.28 -16.00 -41.80
N SER A 453 14.56 -17.01 -42.26
CA SER A 453 13.91 -18.07 -41.50
C SER A 453 14.93 -19.08 -40.97
N GLY A 454 14.75 -19.52 -39.73
CA GLY A 454 15.44 -20.68 -39.16
C GLY A 454 14.64 -21.29 -38.01
N HIS A 455 13.83 -22.31 -38.32
CA HIS A 455 13.16 -23.17 -37.35
C HIS A 455 14.17 -23.89 -36.43
N SER A 456 13.90 -23.95 -35.13
CA SER A 456 14.02 -25.23 -34.41
C SER A 456 13.14 -25.26 -33.16
N VAL A 457 12.59 -26.45 -32.94
CA VAL A 457 11.54 -26.83 -32.00
C VAL A 457 12.11 -27.00 -30.59
N ALA A 458 11.46 -26.40 -29.58
CA ALA A 458 11.70 -26.74 -28.17
C ALA A 458 10.38 -26.83 -27.38
N LYS A 459 10.00 -28.09 -27.16
CA LYS A 459 9.05 -28.69 -26.19
C LYS A 459 8.35 -27.73 -25.20
N ARG A 460 7.01 -27.73 -25.30
CA ARG A 460 6.05 -27.40 -24.24
C ARG A 460 6.45 -28.04 -22.92
N THR A 461 6.82 -27.23 -21.94
CA THR A 461 6.66 -27.54 -20.52
C THR A 461 5.37 -26.90 -20.03
N LYS A 462 4.56 -27.69 -19.32
CA LYS A 462 3.21 -27.35 -18.85
C LYS A 462 3.21 -26.00 -18.12
N GLY A 463 2.55 -25.01 -18.71
CA GLY A 463 2.24 -23.74 -18.07
C GLY A 463 1.32 -23.98 -16.87
N PHE A 464 1.77 -23.50 -15.72
CA PHE A 464 0.97 -23.39 -14.51
C PHE A 464 -0.04 -22.26 -14.74
N GLU A 465 -1.34 -22.60 -14.74
CA GLU A 465 -2.42 -21.63 -14.94
C GLU A 465 -2.42 -20.54 -13.85
N PRO A 466 -2.84 -19.31 -14.19
CA PRO A 466 -3.08 -18.27 -13.19
C PRO A 466 -4.30 -18.68 -12.36
N SER A 467 -4.05 -19.04 -11.10
CA SER A 467 -5.10 -19.39 -10.15
C SER A 467 -6.10 -18.24 -10.02
N THR A 468 -7.26 -18.46 -10.62
CA THR A 468 -8.51 -17.82 -10.21
C THR A 468 -8.73 -18.11 -8.73
N PHE A 469 -8.97 -17.04 -7.96
CA PHE A 469 -9.39 -17.09 -6.57
C PHE A 469 -10.60 -18.04 -6.41
N SER A 470 -10.35 -19.22 -5.84
CA SER A 470 -11.35 -20.04 -5.16
C SER A 470 -11.07 -19.91 -3.66
N LEU A 471 -12.04 -19.35 -2.93
CA LEU A 471 -12.06 -19.35 -1.47
C LEU A 471 -12.84 -20.59 -1.03
N GLU A 472 -12.12 -21.64 -0.67
CA GLU A 472 -12.59 -22.60 0.34
C GLU A 472 -11.85 -22.29 1.63
N GLY A 473 -12.63 -22.19 2.70
CA GLY A 473 -12.27 -21.70 4.02
C GLY A 473 -13.55 -21.28 4.74
#